data_AF-A0A2U1PLK3-F1
#
_entry.id   AF-A0A2U1PLK3-F1
#
_cell.length_a   1.000
_cell.length_b   1.000
_cell.length_c   1.000
_cell.angle_alpha   90.00
_cell.angle_beta   90.00
_cell.angle_gamma   90.00
#
_symmetry.space_group_name_H-M   'P 1'
#
loop_
_entity.id
_entity.type
_entity.pdbx_description
1 polymer ?
#
loop_
_entity_poly.entity_id
_entity_poly.type
_entity_poly.pdbx_seq_one_letter_code
_entity_poly.pdbx_strand_id
1 'polypeptide(L)'
;MCVCSLWGGSVINLGTKKHRDKYFEGINNLEYLGCFAMTELHHGSNVQGIQTIATFDPLTDEFVITTPNDGAIKWWIGNAAVHGKFATVFAKLMLPTHDSKVVSDMGVHAFIVPIRDLKTHQTLPGVEINDCGHKVGLNGVDNGALRFRDVRIPRDNLLNRFGDVSRDGTYTSPLPTINKRFAATLGELVGGRVGLAYTSVGVLKIAATIAIRYSLIRQQFGPPKQPEISILDYQSQQHKLMPMLASTYAFHFATVNLIKKYAEMKKTHDEQLVADVHALSAGLKSYVTSYTAKSLSVCREACGGHGYAAVNRFGSLRNDHDIFQTFEGDNTVLLQQVAGDLLKQYQEKFRGGTFAVTWNYLRESMNTYLSQPNPVTSRWEGEDHLRDPKFQLDAFRVIFYLFLKYPLAREYRNFIILSIFYYQTRYIHG
;
A
#
# COMPACT_ATOMS: atom_id res chain seq x y z
N MET A 1 -13.08 8.82 -1.10
CA MET A 1 -11.63 8.64 -1.26
C MET A 1 -11.25 8.42 -2.74
N CYS A 2 -11.77 7.38 -3.43
CA CYS A 2 -11.41 7.04 -4.82
C CYS A 2 -11.41 8.16 -5.87
N VAL A 3 -12.44 9.02 -5.90
CA VAL A 3 -12.61 10.03 -6.97
C VAL A 3 -11.49 11.07 -6.97
N CYS A 4 -11.22 11.72 -5.83
CA CYS A 4 -10.21 12.77 -5.77
C CYS A 4 -8.78 12.20 -5.54
N SER A 5 -8.64 11.11 -4.78
CA SER A 5 -7.29 10.65 -4.38
C SER A 5 -6.60 9.80 -5.44
N LEU A 6 -7.27 8.79 -6.01
CA LEU A 6 -6.65 7.86 -6.96
C LEU A 6 -6.81 8.31 -8.41
N TRP A 7 -8.02 8.65 -8.84
CA TRP A 7 -8.25 9.18 -10.19
C TRP A 7 -7.62 10.56 -10.37
N GLY A 8 -7.92 11.52 -9.50
CA GLY A 8 -7.25 12.83 -9.54
C GLY A 8 -5.74 12.72 -9.36
N GLY A 9 -5.30 11.88 -8.42
CA GLY A 9 -3.88 11.64 -8.17
C GLY A 9 -3.14 11.01 -9.35
N SER A 10 -3.72 10.05 -10.08
CA SER A 10 -3.06 9.46 -11.25
C SER A 10 -2.87 10.48 -12.36
N VAL A 11 -3.90 11.29 -12.66
CA VAL A 11 -3.81 12.33 -13.69
C VAL A 11 -2.74 13.36 -13.35
N ILE A 12 -2.66 13.79 -12.09
CA ILE A 12 -1.69 14.81 -11.64
C ILE A 12 -0.28 14.22 -11.53
N ASN A 13 -0.14 13.01 -10.99
CA ASN A 13 1.18 12.46 -10.66
C ASN A 13 1.82 11.70 -11.83
N LEU A 14 1.03 11.06 -12.70
CA LEU A 14 1.53 10.29 -13.85
C LEU A 14 1.42 11.07 -15.16
N GLY A 15 0.58 12.10 -15.19
CA GLY A 15 0.46 13.01 -16.32
C GLY A 15 1.53 14.10 -16.32
N THR A 16 1.58 14.80 -17.45
CA THR A 16 2.34 16.05 -17.65
C THR A 16 1.43 17.27 -17.57
N LYS A 17 1.99 18.49 -17.71
CA LYS A 17 1.23 19.76 -17.65
C LYS A 17 -0.04 19.77 -18.51
N LYS A 18 0.02 19.19 -19.73
CA LYS A 18 -1.14 19.09 -20.64
C LYS A 18 -2.35 18.38 -20.00
N HIS A 19 -2.09 17.34 -19.21
CA HIS A 19 -3.13 16.56 -18.54
C HIS A 19 -3.73 17.35 -17.38
N ARG A 20 -2.86 18.00 -16.58
CA ARG A 20 -3.30 18.87 -15.49
C ARG A 20 -4.20 19.99 -16.03
N ASP A 21 -3.75 20.71 -17.05
CA ASP A 21 -4.49 21.83 -17.60
C ASP A 21 -5.85 21.40 -18.20
N LYS A 22 -5.92 20.20 -18.80
CA LYS A 22 -7.15 19.68 -19.41
C LYS A 22 -8.17 19.15 -18.39
N TYR A 23 -7.73 18.49 -17.33
CA TYR A 23 -8.61 17.71 -16.46
C TYR A 23 -8.75 18.24 -15.03
N PHE A 24 -7.80 19.05 -14.53
CA PHE A 24 -7.76 19.41 -13.11
C PHE A 24 -9.02 20.12 -12.62
N GLU A 25 -9.50 21.16 -13.33
CA GLU A 25 -10.69 21.90 -12.90
C GLU A 25 -11.94 21.01 -12.88
N GLY A 26 -12.14 20.19 -13.91
CA GLY A 26 -13.24 19.23 -13.97
C GLY A 26 -13.16 18.15 -12.88
N ILE A 27 -11.96 17.76 -12.46
CA ILE A 27 -11.79 16.84 -11.33
C ILE A 27 -12.11 17.55 -10.00
N ASN A 28 -11.66 18.80 -9.86
CA ASN A 28 -11.81 19.59 -8.64
C ASN A 28 -13.27 19.99 -8.38
N ASN A 29 -14.03 20.30 -9.42
CA ASN A 29 -15.46 20.65 -9.33
C ASN A 29 -16.41 19.43 -9.43
N LEU A 30 -15.87 18.20 -9.46
CA LEU A 30 -16.60 16.94 -9.56
C LEU A 30 -17.37 16.73 -10.89
N GLU A 31 -17.08 17.46 -11.96
CA GLU A 31 -17.66 17.22 -13.28
C GLU A 31 -17.04 16.01 -13.99
N TYR A 32 -15.73 15.80 -13.79
CA TYR A 32 -14.92 14.70 -14.32
C TYR A 32 -14.65 13.66 -13.24
N LEU A 33 -15.74 13.11 -12.68
CA LEU A 33 -15.67 11.93 -11.82
C LEU A 33 -15.01 10.79 -12.58
N GLY A 34 -14.07 10.11 -11.94
CA GLY A 34 -13.40 8.99 -12.55
C GLY A 34 -13.05 7.88 -11.58
N CYS A 35 -12.41 6.87 -12.13
CA CYS A 35 -12.00 5.67 -11.40
C CYS A 35 -10.58 5.26 -11.76
N PHE A 36 -10.00 4.39 -10.93
CA PHE A 36 -8.61 3.94 -11.04
C PHE A 36 -8.59 2.46 -11.39
N ALA A 37 -8.41 2.14 -12.67
CA ALA A 37 -8.58 0.82 -13.25
C ALA A 37 -7.24 0.10 -13.43
N MET A 38 -6.70 -0.43 -12.33
CA MET A 38 -5.45 -1.19 -12.33
C MET A 38 -5.67 -2.69 -12.23
N THR A 39 -6.26 -3.13 -11.12
CA THR A 39 -6.53 -4.53 -10.79
C THR A 39 -7.37 -5.20 -11.87
N GLU A 40 -7.00 -6.42 -12.22
CA GLU A 40 -7.74 -7.32 -13.09
C GLU A 40 -8.21 -8.55 -12.31
N LEU A 41 -9.18 -9.27 -12.87
CA LEU A 41 -9.75 -10.47 -12.27
C LEU A 41 -8.67 -11.49 -11.84
N HIS A 42 -7.62 -11.67 -12.64
CA HIS A 42 -6.50 -12.58 -12.32
C HIS A 42 -5.25 -11.87 -11.76
N HIS A 43 -5.20 -10.54 -11.74
CA HIS A 43 -4.00 -9.78 -11.38
C HIS A 43 -4.31 -8.61 -10.43
N GLY A 44 -4.09 -8.83 -9.14
CA GLY A 44 -4.11 -7.79 -8.09
C GLY A 44 -2.70 -7.38 -7.66
N SER A 45 -2.00 -8.26 -6.95
CA SER A 45 -0.65 -7.98 -6.42
C SER A 45 0.42 -7.93 -7.50
N ASN A 46 0.36 -8.82 -8.49
CA ASN A 46 1.31 -8.85 -9.62
C ASN A 46 0.84 -7.95 -10.77
N VAL A 47 0.93 -6.63 -10.58
CA VAL A 47 0.48 -5.64 -11.58
C VAL A 47 1.34 -5.68 -12.85
N GLN A 48 2.60 -6.14 -12.81
CA GLN A 48 3.40 -6.34 -14.02
C GLN A 48 2.78 -7.42 -14.95
N GLY A 49 2.02 -8.35 -14.37
CA GLY A 49 1.37 -9.45 -15.07
C GLY A 49 0.05 -9.11 -15.73
N ILE A 50 -0.47 -7.87 -15.59
CA ILE A 50 -1.76 -7.49 -16.18
C ILE A 50 -1.79 -7.75 -17.70
N GLN A 51 -3.01 -7.93 -18.20
CA GLN A 51 -3.26 -8.46 -19.53
C GLN A 51 -4.02 -7.47 -20.42
N THR A 52 -4.66 -6.43 -19.87
CA THR A 52 -5.24 -5.34 -20.68
C THR A 52 -4.14 -4.73 -21.56
N ILE A 53 -4.44 -4.52 -22.83
CA ILE A 53 -3.48 -4.06 -23.85
C ILE A 53 -3.88 -2.66 -24.33
N ALA A 54 -2.88 -1.82 -24.58
CA ALA A 54 -3.01 -0.55 -25.28
C ALA A 54 -2.09 -0.57 -26.52
N THR A 55 -2.66 -0.79 -27.70
CA THR A 55 -1.89 -0.85 -28.95
C THR A 55 -1.89 0.51 -29.63
N PHE A 56 -0.71 1.03 -30.00
CA PHE A 56 -0.62 2.29 -30.73
C PHE A 56 -0.93 2.11 -32.22
N ASP A 57 -1.82 2.95 -32.75
CA ASP A 57 -2.18 3.03 -34.17
C ASP A 57 -1.64 4.35 -34.76
N PRO A 58 -0.50 4.33 -35.48
CA PRO A 58 0.12 5.54 -36.03
C PRO A 58 -0.69 6.15 -37.17
N LEU A 59 -1.61 5.40 -37.80
CA LEU A 59 -2.42 5.92 -38.91
C LEU A 59 -3.50 6.88 -38.41
N THR A 60 -4.07 6.61 -37.24
CA THR A 60 -5.12 7.43 -36.65
C THR A 60 -4.64 8.31 -35.49
N ASP A 61 -3.38 8.18 -35.06
CA ASP A 61 -2.81 8.86 -33.89
C ASP A 61 -3.55 8.53 -32.58
N GLU A 62 -3.87 7.24 -32.40
CA GLU A 62 -4.70 6.72 -31.30
C GLU A 62 -4.06 5.51 -30.61
N PHE A 63 -4.52 5.23 -29.39
CA PHE A 63 -4.36 3.93 -28.75
C PHE A 63 -5.67 3.15 -28.81
N VAL A 64 -5.57 1.84 -29.04
CA VAL A 64 -6.67 0.89 -28.97
C VAL A 64 -6.56 0.10 -27.66
N ILE A 65 -7.54 0.29 -26.77
CA ILE A 65 -7.60 -0.37 -25.47
C ILE A 65 -8.45 -1.63 -25.55
N THR A 66 -7.85 -2.78 -25.22
CA THR A 66 -8.49 -4.10 -25.39
C THR A 66 -8.32 -4.95 -24.13
N THR A 67 -9.42 -5.57 -23.71
CA THR A 67 -9.45 -6.64 -22.72
C THR A 67 -9.42 -7.99 -23.46
N PRO A 68 -8.25 -8.67 -23.55
CA PRO A 68 -8.10 -9.82 -24.45
C PRO A 68 -8.82 -11.10 -24.00
N ASN A 69 -9.14 -11.22 -22.70
CA ASN A 69 -9.81 -12.39 -22.14
C ASN A 69 -10.51 -12.01 -20.81
N ASP A 70 -11.29 -12.95 -20.26
CA ASP A 70 -12.05 -12.74 -19.02
C ASP A 70 -11.16 -12.44 -17.80
N GLY A 71 -9.96 -13.03 -17.74
CA GLY A 71 -8.98 -12.77 -16.70
C GLY A 71 -8.42 -11.34 -16.69
N ALA A 72 -8.49 -10.66 -17.84
CA ALA A 72 -8.02 -9.29 -18.04
C ALA A 72 -9.09 -8.22 -17.72
N ILE A 73 -10.33 -8.62 -17.39
CA ILE A 73 -11.38 -7.67 -16.99
C ILE A 73 -10.87 -6.89 -15.78
N LYS A 74 -10.91 -5.56 -15.85
CA LYS A 74 -10.57 -4.73 -14.68
C LYS A 74 -11.61 -4.97 -13.61
N TRP A 75 -11.19 -5.26 -12.39
CA TRP A 75 -12.09 -5.75 -11.34
C TRP A 75 -11.84 -5.02 -10.02
N TRP A 76 -12.90 -4.84 -9.22
CA TRP A 76 -12.92 -4.03 -7.98
C TRP A 76 -12.75 -2.52 -8.18
N ILE A 77 -13.04 -1.99 -9.37
CA ILE A 77 -12.74 -0.58 -9.68
C ILE A 77 -13.79 0.32 -9.04
N GLY A 78 -13.42 0.95 -7.92
CA GLY A 78 -14.31 1.86 -7.20
C GLY A 78 -14.76 3.03 -8.07
N ASN A 79 -16.04 3.38 -7.96
CA ASN A 79 -16.69 4.44 -8.74
C ASN A 79 -16.96 4.07 -10.21
N ALA A 80 -16.69 2.84 -10.68
CA ALA A 80 -16.88 2.50 -12.09
C ALA A 80 -18.33 2.13 -12.43
N ALA A 81 -19.02 1.42 -11.53
CA ALA A 81 -20.32 0.81 -11.84
C ALA A 81 -21.42 1.84 -12.10
N VAL A 82 -21.40 2.97 -11.41
CA VAL A 82 -22.43 4.01 -11.50
C VAL A 82 -21.83 5.37 -11.83
N HIS A 83 -20.88 5.89 -11.07
CA HIS A 83 -20.61 7.34 -11.06
C HIS A 83 -19.47 7.82 -11.99
N GLY A 84 -18.50 6.97 -12.28
CA GLY A 84 -17.29 7.32 -13.01
C GLY A 84 -17.55 7.56 -14.49
N LYS A 85 -17.07 8.71 -14.99
CA LYS A 85 -17.11 9.10 -16.40
C LYS A 85 -15.81 8.80 -17.14
N PHE A 86 -14.70 8.77 -16.41
CA PHE A 86 -13.37 8.42 -16.90
C PHE A 86 -12.75 7.30 -16.09
N ALA A 87 -11.85 6.54 -16.69
CA ALA A 87 -11.00 5.57 -16.02
C ALA A 87 -9.53 5.89 -16.31
N THR A 88 -8.67 5.88 -15.29
CA THR A 88 -7.23 5.68 -15.52
C THR A 88 -7.01 4.18 -15.68
N VAL A 89 -6.88 3.71 -16.92
CA VAL A 89 -6.67 2.30 -17.24
C VAL A 89 -5.19 2.00 -17.29
N PHE A 90 -4.74 1.06 -16.47
CA PHE A 90 -3.39 0.52 -16.57
C PHE A 90 -3.40 -0.63 -17.58
N ALA A 91 -2.54 -0.55 -18.59
CA ALA A 91 -2.47 -1.53 -19.67
C ALA A 91 -1.03 -1.71 -20.13
N LYS A 92 -0.72 -2.87 -20.74
CA LYS A 92 0.55 -3.10 -21.42
C LYS A 92 0.56 -2.29 -22.72
N LEU A 93 1.52 -1.37 -22.82
CA LEU A 93 1.70 -0.55 -24.01
C LEU A 93 2.40 -1.39 -25.09
N MET A 94 1.71 -1.56 -26.21
CA MET A 94 2.18 -2.33 -27.34
C MET A 94 2.41 -1.40 -28.53
N LEU A 95 3.65 -1.39 -29.04
CA LEU A 95 4.03 -0.54 -30.16
C LEU A 95 4.30 -1.38 -31.41
N PRO A 96 3.75 -0.98 -32.57
CA PRO A 96 4.10 -1.63 -33.83
C PRO A 96 5.59 -1.41 -34.11
N THR A 97 6.26 -2.43 -34.64
CA THR A 97 7.63 -2.29 -35.15
C THR A 97 7.62 -2.12 -36.67
N HIS A 98 8.75 -1.72 -37.26
CA HIS A 98 8.89 -1.63 -38.72
C HIS A 98 8.61 -2.97 -39.42
N ASP A 99 8.76 -4.09 -38.73
CA ASP A 99 8.24 -5.38 -39.16
C ASP A 99 6.79 -5.54 -38.66
N SER A 100 5.83 -5.46 -39.58
CA SER A 100 4.38 -5.52 -39.33
C SER A 100 3.90 -6.74 -38.52
N LYS A 101 4.75 -7.75 -38.30
CA LYS A 101 4.44 -8.97 -37.53
C LYS A 101 4.95 -8.95 -36.10
N VAL A 102 5.79 -7.98 -35.71
CA VAL A 102 6.36 -7.89 -34.36
C VAL A 102 5.83 -6.65 -33.66
N VAL A 103 5.32 -6.85 -32.44
CA VAL A 103 4.84 -5.78 -31.56
C VAL A 103 5.73 -5.74 -30.33
N SER A 104 6.22 -4.56 -29.98
CA SER A 104 7.13 -4.36 -28.85
C SER A 104 6.36 -4.03 -27.57
N ASP A 105 6.57 -4.81 -26.51
CA ASP A 105 5.95 -4.61 -25.20
C ASP A 105 6.78 -3.61 -24.36
N MET A 106 6.22 -2.42 -24.16
CA MET A 106 6.82 -1.36 -23.34
C MET A 106 6.40 -1.46 -21.86
N GLY A 107 5.75 -2.53 -21.45
CA GLY A 107 5.26 -2.74 -20.10
C GLY A 107 4.08 -1.84 -19.75
N VAL A 108 3.75 -1.81 -18.45
CA VAL A 108 2.54 -1.17 -17.94
C VAL A 108 2.64 0.36 -18.00
N HIS A 109 1.64 0.96 -18.64
CA HIS A 109 1.40 2.41 -18.70
C HIS A 109 -0.04 2.73 -18.28
N ALA A 110 -0.31 4.01 -18.00
CA ALA A 110 -1.61 4.49 -17.58
C ALA A 110 -2.23 5.40 -18.65
N PHE A 111 -3.51 5.16 -18.95
CA PHE A 111 -4.25 5.85 -20.01
C PHE A 111 -5.54 6.43 -19.46
N ILE A 112 -5.89 7.65 -19.86
CA ILE A 112 -7.22 8.20 -19.60
C ILE A 112 -8.20 7.64 -20.63
N VAL A 113 -9.20 6.88 -20.18
CA VAL A 113 -10.24 6.31 -21.03
C VAL A 113 -11.58 6.90 -20.61
N PRO A 114 -12.26 7.69 -21.46
CA PRO A 114 -13.67 8.02 -21.26
C PRO A 114 -14.49 6.73 -21.26
N ILE A 115 -15.32 6.52 -20.26
CA ILE A 115 -16.15 5.32 -20.12
C ILE A 115 -17.65 5.61 -20.20
N ARG A 116 -18.05 6.88 -20.03
CA ARG A 116 -19.43 7.33 -20.19
C ARG A 116 -19.50 8.65 -20.94
N ASP A 117 -20.61 8.87 -21.65
CA ASP A 117 -20.94 10.16 -22.21
C ASP A 117 -21.16 11.20 -21.10
N LEU A 118 -20.62 12.41 -21.26
CA LEU A 118 -20.63 13.43 -20.20
C LEU A 118 -22.04 14.00 -19.92
N LYS A 119 -22.97 13.90 -20.89
CA LYS A 119 -24.32 14.45 -20.80
C LYS A 119 -25.35 13.37 -20.47
N THR A 120 -25.33 12.27 -21.21
CA THR A 120 -26.33 11.19 -21.07
C THR A 120 -25.95 10.17 -20.01
N HIS A 121 -24.68 10.14 -19.60
CA HIS A 121 -24.12 9.19 -18.63
C HIS A 121 -24.18 7.72 -19.08
N GLN A 122 -24.53 7.48 -20.35
CA GLN A 122 -24.52 6.15 -20.96
C GLN A 122 -23.09 5.67 -21.20
N THR A 123 -22.86 4.37 -21.09
CA THR A 123 -21.57 3.74 -21.39
C THR A 123 -21.19 3.99 -22.85
N LEU A 124 -19.94 4.37 -23.09
CA LEU A 124 -19.45 4.63 -24.45
C LEU A 124 -19.29 3.32 -25.25
N PRO A 125 -19.34 3.37 -26.60
CA PRO A 125 -19.16 2.20 -27.44
C PRO A 125 -17.87 1.44 -27.12
N GLY A 126 -17.97 0.11 -27.05
CA GLY A 126 -16.85 -0.77 -26.71
C GLY A 126 -16.54 -0.85 -25.20
N VAL A 127 -17.19 -0.06 -24.35
CA VAL A 127 -17.04 -0.13 -22.88
C VAL A 127 -18.19 -0.92 -22.27
N GLU A 128 -17.87 -2.03 -21.62
CA GLU A 128 -18.80 -2.84 -20.84
C GLU A 128 -18.52 -2.67 -19.35
N ILE A 129 -19.56 -2.38 -18.56
CA ILE A 129 -19.46 -2.13 -17.12
C ILE A 129 -20.48 -2.97 -16.38
N ASN A 130 -20.04 -3.74 -15.39
CA ASN A 130 -20.90 -4.50 -14.47
C ASN A 130 -20.59 -4.13 -13.02
N ASP A 131 -21.58 -4.09 -12.14
CA ASP A 131 -21.34 -3.94 -10.70
C ASP A 131 -20.74 -5.24 -10.13
N CYS A 132 -19.77 -5.13 -9.22
CA CYS A 132 -19.15 -6.29 -8.57
C CYS A 132 -20.04 -6.95 -7.49
N GLY A 133 -21.22 -6.38 -7.23
CA GLY A 133 -22.19 -6.89 -6.26
C GLY A 133 -21.98 -6.38 -4.85
N HIS A 134 -22.81 -6.89 -3.95
CA HIS A 134 -22.75 -6.58 -2.53
C HIS A 134 -21.46 -7.10 -1.89
N LYS A 135 -20.83 -6.25 -1.07
CA LYS A 135 -19.55 -6.53 -0.41
C LYS A 135 -19.75 -6.72 1.09
N VAL A 136 -18.72 -7.25 1.75
CA VAL A 136 -18.67 -7.34 3.22
C VAL A 136 -18.83 -5.96 3.87
N GLY A 137 -18.17 -4.94 3.32
CA GLY A 137 -18.25 -3.55 3.74
C GLY A 137 -18.00 -2.57 2.59
N LEU A 138 -17.95 -1.27 2.90
CA LEU A 138 -17.81 -0.18 1.92
C LEU A 138 -18.89 -0.20 0.81
N ASN A 139 -20.12 -0.61 1.15
CA ASN A 139 -21.23 -0.69 0.20
C ASN A 139 -21.74 0.68 -0.30
N GLY A 140 -21.24 1.78 0.25
CA GLY A 140 -21.42 3.12 -0.32
C GLY A 140 -20.52 3.42 -1.52
N VAL A 141 -19.65 2.49 -1.92
CA VAL A 141 -18.80 2.59 -3.12
C VAL A 141 -19.28 1.60 -4.16
N ASP A 142 -19.55 2.10 -5.37
CA ASP A 142 -19.98 1.36 -6.55
C ASP A 142 -18.76 0.76 -7.28
N ASN A 143 -18.28 -0.40 -6.81
CA ASN A 143 -17.17 -1.11 -7.44
C ASN A 143 -17.65 -1.78 -8.72
N GLY A 144 -17.02 -1.45 -9.84
CA GLY A 144 -17.34 -2.04 -11.14
C GLY A 144 -16.24 -2.92 -11.71
N ALA A 145 -16.67 -3.81 -12.58
CA ALA A 145 -15.87 -4.54 -13.53
C ALA A 145 -15.91 -3.83 -14.88
N LEU A 146 -14.75 -3.57 -15.51
CA LEU A 146 -14.65 -2.90 -16.81
C LEU A 146 -14.03 -3.84 -17.85
N ARG A 147 -14.69 -3.96 -18.99
CA ARG A 147 -14.17 -4.63 -20.19
C ARG A 147 -14.15 -3.66 -21.36
N PHE A 148 -13.04 -3.66 -22.08
CA PHE A 148 -12.83 -2.81 -23.26
C PHE A 148 -12.75 -3.67 -24.52
N ARG A 149 -13.60 -3.36 -25.51
CA ARG A 149 -13.64 -4.00 -26.83
C ARG A 149 -13.11 -3.01 -27.85
N ASP A 150 -11.79 -2.98 -27.99
CA ASP A 150 -11.04 -2.15 -28.94
C ASP A 150 -11.42 -0.66 -28.87
N VAL A 151 -11.45 -0.11 -27.65
CA VAL A 151 -11.81 1.29 -27.40
C VAL A 151 -10.68 2.20 -27.84
N ARG A 152 -10.97 3.06 -28.83
CA ARG A 152 -10.01 4.03 -29.37
C ARG A 152 -9.97 5.29 -28.52
N ILE A 153 -8.76 5.72 -28.16
CA ILE A 153 -8.50 6.97 -27.44
C ILE A 153 -7.38 7.76 -28.14
N PRO A 154 -7.39 9.10 -28.10
CA PRO A 154 -6.30 9.90 -28.66
C PRO A 154 -4.95 9.55 -28.02
N ARG A 155 -3.84 9.66 -28.77
CA ARG A 155 -2.48 9.47 -28.24
C ARG A 155 -2.21 10.34 -27.00
N ASP A 156 -2.78 11.54 -26.96
CA ASP A 156 -2.65 12.47 -25.84
C ASP A 156 -3.31 12.01 -24.52
N ASN A 157 -4.04 10.90 -24.53
CA ASN A 157 -4.58 10.30 -23.31
C ASN A 157 -3.58 9.39 -22.57
N LEU A 158 -2.39 9.16 -23.11
CA LEU A 158 -1.28 8.51 -22.39
C LEU A 158 -0.73 9.44 -21.30
N LEU A 159 -0.79 9.00 -20.05
CA LEU A 159 -0.15 9.69 -18.92
C LEU A 159 1.37 9.53 -19.01
N ASN A 160 1.99 10.48 -19.73
CA ASN A 160 3.30 10.31 -20.32
C ASN A 160 4.49 10.86 -19.49
N ARG A 161 4.36 10.97 -18.16
CA ARG A 161 5.46 11.51 -17.31
C ARG A 161 6.73 10.67 -17.34
N PHE A 162 6.59 9.34 -17.42
CA PHE A 162 7.71 8.39 -17.34
C PHE A 162 7.99 7.61 -18.63
N GLY A 163 7.20 7.86 -19.68
CA GLY A 163 7.30 7.20 -20.97
C GLY A 163 6.34 7.87 -21.94
N ASP A 164 6.82 8.20 -23.14
CA ASP A 164 6.06 8.91 -24.16
C ASP A 164 6.14 8.20 -25.51
N VAL A 165 5.13 8.44 -26.34
CA VAL A 165 5.03 7.91 -27.71
C VAL A 165 4.80 9.11 -28.61
N SER A 166 5.70 9.34 -29.56
CA SER A 166 5.52 10.34 -30.60
C SER A 166 4.59 9.84 -31.70
N ARG A 167 4.11 10.76 -32.56
CA ARG A 167 3.13 10.46 -33.61
C ARG A 167 3.61 9.41 -34.63
N ASP A 168 4.91 9.33 -34.87
CA ASP A 168 5.56 8.33 -35.72
C ASP A 168 5.72 6.96 -35.03
N GLY A 169 5.31 6.82 -33.76
CA GLY A 169 5.41 5.59 -32.98
C GLY A 169 6.73 5.42 -32.21
N THR A 170 7.62 6.42 -32.26
CA THR A 170 8.88 6.35 -31.51
C THR A 170 8.62 6.47 -30.00
N TYR A 171 9.16 5.52 -29.23
CA TYR A 171 9.06 5.50 -27.77
C TYR A 171 10.24 6.21 -27.12
N THR A 172 9.97 7.04 -26.11
CA THR A 172 11.00 7.71 -25.32
C THR A 172 10.70 7.58 -23.82
N SER A 173 11.74 7.48 -23.00
CA SER A 173 11.60 7.36 -21.54
C SER A 173 12.84 7.94 -20.85
N PRO A 174 12.68 8.78 -19.82
CA PRO A 174 13.81 9.24 -19.01
C PRO A 174 14.40 8.11 -18.14
N LEU A 175 13.67 7.00 -17.98
CA LEU A 175 14.09 5.85 -17.19
C LEU A 175 14.58 4.72 -18.10
N PRO A 176 15.75 4.11 -17.81
CA PRO A 176 16.46 3.26 -18.77
C PRO A 176 15.87 1.85 -18.90
N THR A 177 15.02 1.41 -17.98
CA THR A 177 14.46 0.04 -17.99
C THR A 177 12.97 0.04 -17.67
N ILE A 178 12.26 -0.97 -18.19
CA ILE A 178 10.84 -1.22 -17.89
C ILE A 178 10.63 -1.30 -16.37
N ASN A 179 11.49 -2.02 -15.65
CA ASN A 179 11.37 -2.18 -14.20
C ASN A 179 11.53 -0.86 -13.43
N LYS A 180 12.49 -0.01 -13.81
CA LYS A 180 12.64 1.32 -13.16
C LYS A 180 11.44 2.22 -13.43
N ARG A 181 10.92 2.20 -14.66
CA ARG A 181 9.70 2.96 -15.02
C ARG A 181 8.46 2.48 -14.27
N PHE A 182 8.28 1.16 -14.19
CA PHE A 182 7.21 0.57 -13.43
C PHE A 182 7.28 0.94 -11.94
N ALA A 183 8.47 0.87 -11.33
CA ALA A 183 8.69 1.27 -9.95
C ALA A 183 8.38 2.76 -9.73
N ALA A 184 8.81 3.65 -10.63
CA ALA A 184 8.50 5.09 -10.56
C ALA A 184 6.99 5.36 -10.67
N THR A 185 6.31 4.67 -11.60
CA THR A 185 4.86 4.77 -11.80
C THR A 185 4.09 4.35 -10.54
N LEU A 186 4.47 3.23 -9.92
CA LEU A 186 3.86 2.79 -8.67
C LEU A 186 4.26 3.67 -7.47
N GLY A 187 5.44 4.29 -7.50
CA GLY A 187 5.90 5.17 -6.43
C GLY A 187 5.10 6.45 -6.28
N GLU A 188 4.60 6.97 -7.39
CA GLU A 188 3.66 8.09 -7.38
C GLU A 188 2.32 7.75 -6.69
N LEU A 189 2.01 6.47 -6.48
CA LEU A 189 0.78 5.97 -5.87
C LEU A 189 0.91 5.64 -4.36
N VAL A 190 2.07 5.88 -3.75
CA VAL A 190 2.32 5.62 -2.31
C VAL A 190 1.38 6.40 -1.38
N GLY A 191 0.78 7.51 -1.86
CA GLY A 191 -0.16 8.32 -1.10
C GLY A 191 -1.35 7.52 -0.55
N GLY A 192 -1.83 6.50 -1.27
CA GLY A 192 -2.89 5.60 -0.81
C GLY A 192 -2.51 4.88 0.49
N ARG A 193 -1.30 4.31 0.54
CA ARG A 193 -0.76 3.61 1.74
C ARG A 193 -0.66 4.53 2.94
N VAL A 194 -0.16 5.76 2.74
CA VAL A 194 -0.06 6.78 3.79
C VAL A 194 -1.45 7.11 4.35
N GLY A 195 -2.42 7.35 3.46
CA GLY A 195 -3.80 7.65 3.82
C GLY A 195 -4.48 6.52 4.60
N LEU A 196 -4.30 5.27 4.18
CA LEU A 196 -4.88 4.10 4.86
C LEU A 196 -4.28 3.86 6.22
N ALA A 197 -2.95 3.97 6.36
CA ALA A 197 -2.30 3.84 7.66
C ALA A 197 -2.89 4.86 8.65
N TYR A 198 -3.01 6.12 8.23
CA TYR A 198 -3.60 7.18 9.06
C TYR A 198 -5.08 6.95 9.37
N THR A 199 -5.88 6.57 8.36
CA THR A 199 -7.32 6.30 8.53
C THR A 199 -7.57 5.11 9.45
N SER A 200 -6.73 4.07 9.37
CA SER A 200 -6.78 2.89 10.25
C SER A 200 -6.58 3.27 11.73
N VAL A 201 -5.72 4.26 12.02
CA VAL A 201 -5.61 4.80 13.38
C VAL A 201 -6.88 5.54 13.80
N GLY A 202 -7.54 6.24 12.88
CA GLY A 202 -8.85 6.86 13.13
C GLY A 202 -9.91 5.84 13.57
N VAL A 203 -9.99 4.71 12.86
CA VAL A 203 -10.88 3.59 13.22
C VAL A 203 -10.54 3.03 14.61
N LEU A 204 -9.24 2.83 14.89
CA LEU A 204 -8.77 2.36 16.19
C LEU A 204 -9.16 3.32 17.32
N LYS A 205 -9.03 4.64 17.12
CA LYS A 205 -9.44 5.67 18.09
C LYS A 205 -10.93 5.56 18.42
N ILE A 206 -11.78 5.37 17.41
CA ILE A 206 -13.23 5.21 17.60
C ILE A 206 -13.50 3.94 18.42
N ALA A 207 -12.95 2.80 18.01
CA ALA A 207 -13.16 1.51 18.65
C ALA A 207 -12.72 1.51 20.12
N ALA A 208 -11.50 2.00 20.39
CA ALA A 208 -10.96 2.12 21.73
C ALA A 208 -11.79 3.07 22.60
N THR A 209 -12.22 4.20 22.05
CA THR A 209 -13.04 5.18 22.79
C THR A 209 -14.38 4.58 23.20
N ILE A 210 -15.07 3.87 22.30
CA ILE A 210 -16.34 3.19 22.61
C ILE A 210 -16.10 2.15 23.70
N ALA A 211 -15.12 1.27 23.53
CA ALA A 211 -14.88 0.18 24.47
C ALA A 211 -14.46 0.67 25.87
N ILE A 212 -13.58 1.66 25.94
CA ILE A 212 -13.10 2.22 27.22
C ILE A 212 -14.23 2.96 27.94
N ARG A 213 -14.99 3.80 27.24
CA ARG A 213 -16.13 4.51 27.84
C ARG A 213 -17.22 3.56 28.30
N TYR A 214 -17.54 2.55 27.48
CA TYR A 214 -18.46 1.49 27.88
C TYR A 214 -17.97 0.75 29.13
N SER A 215 -16.68 0.43 29.17
CA SER A 215 -16.08 -0.28 30.31
C SER A 215 -16.11 0.54 31.59
N LEU A 216 -15.98 1.87 31.50
CA LEU A 216 -16.04 2.77 32.65
C LEU A 216 -17.44 2.85 33.28
N ILE A 217 -18.49 2.79 32.46
CA ILE A 217 -19.88 2.94 32.93
C ILE A 217 -20.54 1.60 33.26
N ARG A 218 -20.11 0.52 32.62
CA ARG A 218 -20.73 -0.80 32.81
C ARG A 218 -20.28 -1.38 34.14
N GLN A 219 -21.22 -1.53 35.06
CA GLN A 219 -21.03 -2.24 36.32
C GLN A 219 -21.36 -3.72 36.12
N GLN A 220 -20.48 -4.62 36.58
CA GLN A 220 -20.75 -6.05 36.60
C GLN A 220 -19.79 -6.78 37.52
N PHE A 221 -20.31 -7.73 38.31
CA PHE A 221 -19.55 -8.43 39.35
C PHE A 221 -18.97 -7.46 40.39
N GLY A 222 -18.27 -7.98 41.40
CA GLY A 222 -17.64 -7.15 42.43
C GLY A 222 -17.12 -8.01 43.57
N PRO A 223 -16.47 -7.39 44.57
CA PRO A 223 -16.11 -8.09 45.80
C PRO A 223 -17.36 -8.69 46.47
N PRO A 224 -17.25 -9.83 47.18
CA PRO A 224 -18.38 -10.43 47.87
C PRO A 224 -19.05 -9.43 48.83
N LYS A 225 -20.38 -9.35 48.76
CA LYS A 225 -21.21 -8.46 49.61
C LYS A 225 -20.93 -6.96 49.42
N GLN A 226 -20.30 -6.55 48.32
CA GLN A 226 -20.15 -5.15 47.93
C GLN A 226 -20.97 -4.85 46.65
N PRO A 227 -21.27 -3.57 46.35
CA PRO A 227 -21.89 -3.19 45.08
C PRO A 227 -21.07 -3.66 43.88
N GLU A 228 -21.73 -3.77 42.72
CA GLU A 228 -21.00 -4.02 41.48
C GLU A 228 -19.98 -2.91 41.21
N ILE A 229 -18.85 -3.27 40.61
CA ILE A 229 -17.81 -2.33 40.22
C ILE A 229 -17.73 -2.19 38.70
N SER A 230 -17.05 -1.13 38.26
CA SER A 230 -16.81 -0.87 36.84
C SER A 230 -16.05 -2.03 36.24
N ILE A 231 -16.46 -2.51 35.07
CA ILE A 231 -15.69 -3.58 34.41
C ILE A 231 -14.28 -3.12 34.03
N LEU A 232 -14.03 -1.80 33.96
CA LEU A 232 -12.70 -1.24 33.74
C LEU A 232 -11.77 -1.41 34.96
N ASP A 233 -12.29 -1.68 36.16
CA ASP A 233 -11.47 -1.90 37.36
C ASP A 233 -10.82 -3.29 37.38
N TYR A 234 -11.30 -4.22 36.54
CA TYR A 234 -10.67 -5.53 36.39
C TYR A 234 -9.40 -5.46 35.55
N GLN A 235 -8.30 -6.00 36.09
CA GLN A 235 -7.01 -6.09 35.41
C GLN A 235 -7.12 -6.79 34.03
N SER A 236 -8.00 -7.79 33.91
CA SER A 236 -8.23 -8.50 32.63
C SER A 236 -8.83 -7.58 31.55
N GLN A 237 -9.66 -6.62 31.92
CA GLN A 237 -10.22 -5.62 31.00
C GLN A 237 -9.17 -4.54 30.68
N GLN A 238 -8.44 -4.09 31.68
CA GLN A 238 -7.35 -3.12 31.50
C GLN A 238 -6.25 -3.67 30.59
N HIS A 239 -5.88 -4.95 30.73
CA HIS A 239 -4.86 -5.57 29.90
C HIS A 239 -5.26 -5.66 28.43
N LYS A 240 -6.57 -5.73 28.13
CA LYS A 240 -7.08 -5.67 26.75
C LYS A 240 -7.03 -4.24 26.19
N LEU A 241 -7.42 -3.24 26.98
CA LEU A 241 -7.73 -1.90 26.48
C LEU A 241 -6.61 -0.87 26.68
N MET A 242 -5.85 -0.93 27.78
CA MET A 242 -4.84 0.08 28.10
C MET A 242 -3.62 0.01 27.17
N PRO A 243 -3.06 -1.18 26.86
CA PRO A 243 -1.99 -1.28 25.84
C PRO A 243 -2.46 -0.83 24.46
N MET A 244 -3.73 -1.09 24.13
CA MET A 244 -4.34 -0.64 22.88
C MET A 244 -4.46 0.89 22.82
N LEU A 245 -4.87 1.53 23.91
CA LEU A 245 -4.90 2.98 24.02
C LEU A 245 -3.49 3.57 23.82
N ALA A 246 -2.48 3.03 24.48
CA ALA A 246 -1.09 3.45 24.30
C ALA A 246 -0.63 3.27 22.84
N SER A 247 -0.90 2.12 22.24
CA SER A 247 -0.58 1.83 20.83
C SER A 247 -1.27 2.81 19.89
N THR A 248 -2.50 3.22 20.20
CA THR A 248 -3.27 4.20 19.40
C THR A 248 -2.54 5.54 19.32
N TYR A 249 -1.99 6.03 20.44
CA TYR A 249 -1.20 7.26 20.45
C TYR A 249 0.13 7.09 19.70
N ALA A 250 0.83 5.98 19.91
CA ALA A 250 2.07 5.67 19.19
C ALA A 250 1.85 5.67 17.67
N PHE A 251 0.82 4.97 17.19
CA PHE A 251 0.49 4.93 15.76
C PHE A 251 0.03 6.28 15.22
N HIS A 252 -0.66 7.09 16.04
CA HIS A 252 -1.02 8.44 15.63
C HIS A 252 0.24 9.28 15.33
N PHE A 253 1.22 9.30 16.23
CA PHE A 253 2.43 10.06 15.99
C PHE A 253 3.28 9.49 14.85
N ALA A 254 3.37 8.16 14.74
CA ALA A 254 4.07 7.49 13.64
C ALA A 254 3.46 7.84 12.27
N THR A 255 2.13 7.79 12.15
CA THR A 255 1.43 8.12 10.89
C THR A 255 1.46 9.61 10.57
N VAL A 256 1.42 10.50 11.58
CA VAL A 256 1.65 11.94 11.38
C VAL A 256 3.06 12.23 10.89
N ASN A 257 4.08 11.53 11.42
CA ASN A 257 5.45 11.65 10.91
C ASN A 257 5.57 11.18 9.46
N LEU A 258 4.94 10.06 9.11
CA LEU A 258 4.89 9.55 7.74
C LEU A 258 4.22 10.56 6.77
N ILE A 259 3.13 11.21 7.18
CA ILE A 259 2.48 12.25 6.38
C ILE A 259 3.42 13.42 6.13
N LYS A 260 4.17 13.87 7.15
CA LYS A 260 5.16 14.96 6.99
C LYS A 260 6.25 14.58 5.99
N LYS A 261 6.83 13.38 6.13
CA LYS A 261 7.83 12.86 5.20
C LYS A 261 7.29 12.73 3.77
N TYR A 262 6.05 12.25 3.61
CA TYR A 262 5.40 12.17 2.30
C TYR A 262 5.17 13.55 1.67
N ALA A 263 4.75 14.54 2.46
CA ALA A 263 4.57 15.91 1.99
C ALA A 263 5.90 16.56 1.58
N GLU A 264 6.98 16.27 2.32
CA GLU A 264 8.34 16.69 1.98
C GLU A 264 8.84 16.01 0.69
N MET A 265 8.64 14.69 0.57
CA MET A 265 8.96 13.89 -0.63
C MET A 265 8.25 14.41 -1.88
N LYS A 266 7.06 15.00 -1.77
CA LYS A 266 6.37 15.61 -2.91
C LYS A 266 6.92 16.98 -3.30
N LYS A 267 7.64 17.66 -2.40
CA LYS A 267 8.29 18.95 -2.65
C LYS A 267 9.73 18.79 -3.13
N THR A 268 10.41 17.74 -2.65
CA THR A 268 11.80 17.46 -2.98
C THR A 268 11.88 16.29 -3.97
N HIS A 269 12.97 16.19 -4.73
CA HIS A 269 13.26 15.01 -5.56
C HIS A 269 14.40 14.19 -4.94
N ASP A 270 14.44 14.14 -3.61
CA ASP A 270 15.44 13.39 -2.87
C ASP A 270 15.14 11.88 -2.94
N GLU A 271 16.00 11.15 -3.64
CA GLU A 271 15.89 9.70 -3.83
C GLU A 271 15.89 8.93 -2.49
N GLN A 272 16.65 9.40 -1.49
CA GLN A 272 16.70 8.74 -0.19
C GLN A 272 15.38 8.89 0.55
N LEU A 273 14.80 10.09 0.53
CA LEU A 273 13.50 10.34 1.14
C LEU A 273 12.39 9.54 0.45
N VAL A 274 12.44 9.41 -0.88
CA VAL A 274 11.51 8.56 -1.64
C VAL A 274 11.60 7.12 -1.14
N ALA A 275 12.82 6.54 -1.11
CA ALA A 275 13.03 5.18 -0.64
C ALA A 275 12.53 4.97 0.81
N ASP A 276 12.82 5.92 1.70
CA ASP A 276 12.38 5.90 3.10
C ASP A 276 10.85 5.91 3.21
N VAL A 277 10.17 6.80 2.49
CA VAL A 277 8.69 6.88 2.50
C VAL A 277 8.06 5.61 1.94
N HIS A 278 8.65 5.02 0.90
CA HIS A 278 8.20 3.75 0.34
C HIS A 278 8.25 2.61 1.38
N ALA A 279 9.39 2.41 2.04
CA ALA A 279 9.55 1.35 3.03
C ALA A 279 8.68 1.59 4.28
N LEU A 280 8.67 2.83 4.79
CA LEU A 280 7.89 3.19 5.98
C LEU A 280 6.39 3.08 5.74
N SER A 281 5.90 3.52 4.57
CA SER A 281 4.48 3.42 4.25
C SER A 281 4.03 1.97 4.08
N ALA A 282 4.84 1.10 3.46
CA ALA A 282 4.56 -0.32 3.33
C ALA A 282 4.48 -1.01 4.70
N GLY A 283 5.47 -0.77 5.57
CA GLY A 283 5.50 -1.34 6.92
C GLY A 283 4.39 -0.83 7.82
N LEU A 284 4.20 0.49 7.90
CA LEU A 284 3.18 1.10 8.77
C LEU A 284 1.76 0.77 8.30
N LYS A 285 1.47 0.82 6.99
CA LYS A 285 0.17 0.41 6.47
C LYS A 285 -0.12 -1.03 6.88
N SER A 286 0.82 -1.94 6.66
CA SER A 286 0.61 -3.36 6.95
C SER A 286 0.42 -3.62 8.44
N TYR A 287 1.32 -3.09 9.28
CA TYR A 287 1.28 -3.32 10.72
C TYR A 287 0.04 -2.69 11.38
N VAL A 288 -0.24 -1.41 11.08
CA VAL A 288 -1.33 -0.68 11.72
C VAL A 288 -2.70 -1.22 11.28
N THR A 289 -2.87 -1.60 10.01
CA THR A 289 -4.14 -2.17 9.55
C THR A 289 -4.41 -3.54 10.18
N SER A 290 -3.43 -4.45 10.21
CA SER A 290 -3.57 -5.73 10.90
C SER A 290 -3.86 -5.56 12.41
N TYR A 291 -3.17 -4.61 13.06
CA TYR A 291 -3.39 -4.31 14.48
C TYR A 291 -4.81 -3.80 14.73
N THR A 292 -5.28 -2.84 13.93
CA THR A 292 -6.63 -2.27 14.07
C THR A 292 -7.71 -3.34 13.83
N ALA A 293 -7.55 -4.20 12.83
CA ALA A 293 -8.52 -5.26 12.53
C ALA A 293 -8.70 -6.22 13.72
N LYS A 294 -7.59 -6.64 14.34
CA LYS A 294 -7.62 -7.45 15.57
C LYS A 294 -8.24 -6.68 16.74
N SER A 295 -7.85 -5.42 16.90
CA SER A 295 -8.31 -4.54 17.99
C SER A 295 -9.82 -4.31 17.95
N LEU A 296 -10.42 -4.17 16.75
CA LEU A 296 -11.86 -4.03 16.58
C LEU A 296 -12.63 -5.22 17.16
N SER A 297 -12.12 -6.43 16.96
CA SER A 297 -12.74 -7.65 17.52
C SER A 297 -12.61 -7.68 19.05
N VAL A 298 -11.43 -7.33 19.57
CA VAL A 298 -11.19 -7.23 21.02
C VAL A 298 -12.09 -6.17 21.67
N CYS A 299 -12.22 -4.98 21.08
CA CYS A 299 -13.09 -3.92 21.59
C CYS A 299 -14.56 -4.33 21.63
N ARG A 300 -15.03 -5.01 20.58
CA ARG A 300 -16.39 -5.56 20.53
C ARG A 300 -16.64 -6.55 21.66
N GLU A 301 -15.70 -7.48 21.87
CA GLU A 301 -15.78 -8.50 22.93
C GLU A 301 -15.68 -7.91 24.33
N ALA A 302 -14.85 -6.88 24.49
CA ALA A 302 -14.73 -6.12 25.72
C ALA A 302 -16.04 -5.42 26.11
N CYS A 303 -16.96 -5.19 25.17
CA CYS A 303 -18.29 -4.65 25.42
C CYS A 303 -19.36 -5.73 25.67
N GLY A 304 -18.98 -7.01 25.72
CA GLY A 304 -19.89 -8.13 25.97
C GLY A 304 -20.99 -8.26 24.91
N GLY A 305 -22.17 -8.73 25.32
CA GLY A 305 -23.33 -8.91 24.43
C GLY A 305 -23.77 -7.61 23.76
N HIS A 306 -23.73 -6.47 24.47
CA HIS A 306 -24.07 -5.17 23.89
C HIS A 306 -23.12 -4.78 22.76
N GLY A 307 -21.85 -5.18 22.79
CA GLY A 307 -20.92 -4.96 21.69
C GLY A 307 -21.38 -5.56 20.35
N TYR A 308 -22.28 -6.55 20.37
CA TYR A 308 -22.86 -7.16 19.17
C TYR A 308 -24.00 -6.34 18.55
N ALA A 309 -24.61 -5.42 19.31
CA ALA A 309 -25.71 -4.59 18.80
C ALA A 309 -25.20 -3.60 17.75
N ALA A 310 -25.92 -3.49 16.62
CA ALA A 310 -25.54 -2.65 15.49
C ALA A 310 -25.32 -1.17 15.86
N VAL A 311 -26.10 -0.65 16.83
CA VAL A 311 -25.99 0.74 17.33
C VAL A 311 -24.60 1.06 17.89
N ASN A 312 -23.86 0.05 18.38
CA ASN A 312 -22.50 0.21 18.91
C ASN A 312 -21.42 0.21 17.82
N ARG A 313 -21.82 0.09 16.55
CA ARG A 313 -21.02 0.30 15.33
C ARG A 313 -19.83 -0.63 15.11
N PHE A 314 -19.46 -1.49 16.06
CA PHE A 314 -18.33 -2.41 15.89
C PHE A 314 -18.48 -3.33 14.66
N GLY A 315 -19.70 -3.79 14.36
CA GLY A 315 -19.97 -4.59 13.15
C GLY A 315 -19.65 -3.84 11.85
N SER A 316 -20.20 -2.63 11.68
CA SER A 316 -19.90 -1.79 10.50
C SER A 316 -18.42 -1.41 10.46
N LEU A 317 -17.81 -1.02 11.58
CA LEU A 317 -16.39 -0.67 11.61
C LEU A 317 -15.49 -1.85 11.20
N ARG A 318 -15.80 -3.08 11.66
CA ARG A 318 -15.08 -4.29 11.25
C ARG A 318 -15.23 -4.53 9.75
N ASN A 319 -16.46 -4.54 9.26
CA ASN A 319 -16.75 -4.82 7.87
C ASN A 319 -16.11 -3.79 6.91
N ASP A 320 -16.20 -2.51 7.24
CA ASP A 320 -15.69 -1.41 6.40
C ASP A 320 -14.16 -1.29 6.47
N HIS A 321 -13.54 -1.68 7.59
CA HIS A 321 -12.10 -1.64 7.78
C HIS A 321 -11.37 -2.88 7.24
N ASP A 322 -12.02 -4.04 7.18
CA ASP A 322 -11.38 -5.33 6.86
C ASP A 322 -10.51 -5.30 5.60
N ILE A 323 -11.03 -4.68 4.53
CA ILE A 323 -10.36 -4.53 3.23
C ILE A 323 -9.05 -3.72 3.30
N PHE A 324 -8.80 -2.97 4.38
CA PHE A 324 -7.58 -2.17 4.55
C PHE A 324 -6.32 -3.02 4.60
N GLN A 325 -6.45 -4.30 4.91
CA GLN A 325 -5.35 -5.25 4.90
C GLN A 325 -4.98 -5.71 3.49
N THR A 326 -5.85 -5.49 2.49
CA THR A 326 -5.73 -6.06 1.15
C THR A 326 -5.45 -5.00 0.08
N PHE A 327 -6.21 -3.90 0.04
CA PHE A 327 -6.03 -2.89 -1.00
C PHE A 327 -4.82 -1.97 -0.73
N GLU A 328 -4.39 -1.23 -1.76
CA GLU A 328 -3.13 -0.43 -1.76
C GLU A 328 -1.86 -1.26 -1.51
N GLY A 329 -1.95 -2.57 -1.74
CA GLY A 329 -0.91 -3.57 -1.53
C GLY A 329 -1.28 -4.52 -0.40
N ASP A 330 -1.32 -5.81 -0.69
CA ASP A 330 -1.54 -6.86 0.31
C ASP A 330 -0.50 -6.78 1.44
N ASN A 331 -0.94 -6.94 2.69
CA ASN A 331 -0.08 -6.77 3.86
C ASN A 331 1.12 -7.73 3.85
N THR A 332 0.96 -8.98 3.41
CA THR A 332 2.07 -9.94 3.32
C THR A 332 3.06 -9.52 2.24
N VAL A 333 2.57 -9.14 1.06
CA VAL A 333 3.41 -8.66 -0.05
C VAL A 333 4.18 -7.40 0.33
N LEU A 334 3.54 -6.44 1.02
CA LEU A 334 4.19 -5.22 1.48
C LEU A 334 5.25 -5.48 2.55
N LEU A 335 4.99 -6.41 3.48
CA LEU A 335 6.00 -6.83 4.46
C LEU A 335 7.18 -7.54 3.79
N GLN A 336 6.93 -8.34 2.75
CA GLN A 336 7.99 -8.93 1.93
C GLN A 336 8.80 -7.86 1.19
N GLN A 337 8.17 -6.79 0.70
CA GLN A 337 8.87 -5.65 0.12
C GLN A 337 9.81 -5.00 1.14
N VAL A 338 9.32 -4.71 2.36
CA VAL A 338 10.14 -4.17 3.44
C VAL A 338 11.29 -5.11 3.80
N ALA A 339 11.03 -6.42 3.89
CA ALA A 339 12.07 -7.41 4.15
C ALA A 339 13.14 -7.43 3.03
N GLY A 340 12.73 -7.35 1.77
CA GLY A 340 13.63 -7.26 0.62
C GLY A 340 14.51 -6.01 0.67
N ASP A 341 13.95 -4.86 1.02
CA ASP A 341 14.69 -3.61 1.20
C ASP A 341 15.72 -3.72 2.34
N LEU A 342 15.34 -4.33 3.47
CA LEU A 342 16.25 -4.58 4.59
C LEU A 342 17.39 -5.53 4.24
N LEU A 343 17.11 -6.57 3.45
CA LEU A 343 18.11 -7.52 2.94
C LEU A 343 19.07 -6.85 1.96
N LYS A 344 18.56 -5.98 1.07
CA LYS A 344 19.40 -5.21 0.14
C LYS A 344 20.34 -4.27 0.88
N GLN A 345 19.82 -3.48 1.83
CA GLN A 345 20.66 -2.63 2.69
C GLN A 345 21.70 -3.44 3.46
N TYR A 346 21.35 -4.66 3.89
CA TYR A 346 22.30 -5.56 4.53
C TYR A 346 23.39 -5.99 3.55
N GLN A 347 23.03 -6.44 2.34
CA GLN A 347 23.98 -6.86 1.32
C GLN A 347 24.94 -5.73 0.91
N GLU A 348 24.45 -4.50 0.76
CA GLU A 348 25.26 -3.34 0.37
C GLU A 348 26.40 -3.06 1.36
N LYS A 349 26.23 -3.39 2.64
CA LYS A 349 27.30 -3.27 3.65
C LYS A 349 28.47 -4.22 3.42
N PHE A 350 28.23 -5.33 2.72
CA PHE A 350 29.25 -6.32 2.34
C PHE A 350 29.74 -6.13 0.90
N ARG A 351 29.27 -5.09 0.19
CA ARG A 351 29.79 -4.71 -1.14
C ARG A 351 30.93 -3.71 -0.98
N GLY A 352 32.10 -4.04 -1.51
CA GLY A 352 33.30 -3.20 -1.47
C GLY A 352 34.57 -4.03 -1.24
N GLY A 353 35.74 -3.38 -1.25
CA GLY A 353 36.99 -4.04 -0.87
C GLY A 353 36.99 -4.45 0.62
N THR A 354 37.82 -5.43 0.97
CA THR A 354 37.90 -6.03 2.33
C THR A 354 37.95 -4.99 3.44
N PHE A 355 38.66 -3.87 3.22
CA PHE A 355 38.77 -2.77 4.18
C PHE A 355 37.46 -2.00 4.41
N ALA A 356 36.71 -1.68 3.34
CA ALA A 356 35.43 -0.98 3.46
C ALA A 356 34.36 -1.86 4.15
N VAL A 357 34.36 -3.16 3.84
CA VAL A 357 33.47 -4.14 4.50
C VAL A 357 33.81 -4.27 5.98
N THR A 358 35.11 -4.36 6.31
CA THR A 358 35.59 -4.46 7.70
C THR A 358 35.29 -3.18 8.47
N TRP A 359 35.47 -2.00 7.86
CA TRP A 359 35.15 -0.70 8.47
C TRP A 359 33.65 -0.51 8.70
N ASN A 360 32.79 -0.86 7.75
CA ASN A 360 31.34 -0.81 7.92
C ASN A 360 30.86 -1.77 9.00
N TYR A 361 31.41 -2.98 9.03
CA TYR A 361 31.14 -3.97 10.07
C TYR A 361 31.62 -3.49 11.45
N LEU A 362 32.81 -2.91 11.55
CA LEU A 362 33.35 -2.35 12.79
C LEU A 362 32.56 -1.13 13.27
N ARG A 363 32.20 -0.20 12.39
CA ARG A 363 31.40 0.98 12.74
C ARG A 363 30.01 0.60 13.27
N GLU A 364 29.38 -0.41 12.68
CA GLU A 364 28.07 -0.87 13.13
C GLU A 364 28.18 -1.76 14.35
N SER A 365 29.20 -2.60 14.45
CA SER A 365 29.53 -3.34 15.67
C SER A 365 29.83 -2.39 16.81
N MET A 366 30.55 -1.29 16.56
CA MET A 366 30.81 -0.22 17.54
C MET A 366 29.54 0.54 17.89
N ASN A 367 28.68 0.90 16.95
CA ASN A 367 27.38 1.51 17.27
C ASN A 367 26.49 0.54 18.06
N THR A 368 26.54 -0.76 17.73
CA THR A 368 25.81 -1.82 18.44
C THR A 368 26.40 -2.06 19.82
N TYR A 369 27.73 -2.01 19.98
CA TYR A 369 28.46 -2.11 21.25
C TYR A 369 28.34 -0.84 22.11
N LEU A 370 28.22 0.33 21.50
CA LEU A 370 27.94 1.60 22.18
C LEU A 370 26.46 1.74 22.54
N SER A 371 25.57 1.02 21.83
CA SER A 371 24.16 0.81 22.20
C SER A 371 23.94 -0.45 23.04
N GLN A 372 24.95 -1.31 23.23
CA GLN A 372 24.91 -2.28 24.30
C GLN A 372 24.86 -1.44 25.58
N PRO A 373 24.03 -1.82 26.56
CA PRO A 373 24.15 -1.22 27.87
C PRO A 373 25.61 -1.39 28.26
N ASN A 374 26.27 -0.28 28.59
CA ASN A 374 27.56 -0.26 29.29
C ASN A 374 27.63 -1.52 30.18
N PRO A 375 28.71 -2.33 30.19
CA PRO A 375 28.75 -3.59 30.93
C PRO A 375 28.32 -3.48 32.40
N VAL A 376 28.35 -2.27 32.98
CA VAL A 376 27.82 -1.88 34.30
C VAL A 376 26.27 -1.87 34.39
N THR A 377 25.56 -1.52 33.32
CA THR A 377 24.09 -1.41 33.20
C THR A 377 23.39 -2.68 32.70
N SER A 378 24.14 -3.73 32.34
CA SER A 378 23.64 -4.96 31.72
C SER A 378 22.64 -5.80 32.56
N ARG A 379 22.38 -5.39 33.80
CA ARG A 379 21.42 -6.03 34.74
C ARG A 379 20.63 -5.02 35.58
N TRP A 380 20.49 -3.77 35.12
CA TRP A 380 19.74 -2.77 35.86
C TRP A 380 18.24 -2.98 35.65
N GLU A 381 17.60 -3.69 36.58
CA GLU A 381 16.16 -3.97 36.57
C GLU A 381 15.34 -2.91 37.33
N GLY A 382 15.99 -1.81 37.74
CA GLY A 382 15.35 -0.72 38.47
C GLY A 382 14.21 -0.09 37.67
N GLU A 383 13.12 0.25 38.35
CA GLU A 383 11.91 0.81 37.74
C GLU A 383 12.20 2.06 36.90
N ASP A 384 13.06 2.96 37.40
CA ASP A 384 13.48 4.18 36.69
C ASP A 384 14.24 3.88 35.39
N HIS A 385 15.07 2.84 35.39
CA HIS A 385 15.80 2.42 34.20
C HIS A 385 14.87 1.79 33.16
N LEU A 386 14.00 0.87 33.58
CA LEU A 386 13.05 0.21 32.68
C LEU A 386 12.02 1.18 32.09
N ARG A 387 11.76 2.30 32.78
CA ARG A 387 10.89 3.39 32.31
C ARG A 387 11.60 4.48 31.52
N ASP A 388 12.92 4.47 31.44
CA ASP A 388 13.67 5.43 30.63
C ASP A 388 13.35 5.24 29.13
N PRO A 389 12.77 6.27 28.45
CA PRO A 389 12.44 6.17 27.03
C PRO A 389 13.67 5.90 26.15
N LYS A 390 14.86 6.36 26.56
CA LYS A 390 16.09 6.13 25.81
C LYS A 390 16.49 4.66 25.87
N PHE A 391 16.52 4.07 27.07
CA PHE A 391 16.71 2.64 27.24
C PHE A 391 15.70 1.81 26.43
N GLN A 392 14.40 2.12 26.50
CA GLN A 392 13.37 1.39 25.75
C GLN A 392 13.61 1.45 24.24
N LEU A 393 13.96 2.63 23.71
CA LEU A 393 14.26 2.81 22.29
C LEU A 393 15.51 2.02 21.86
N ASP A 394 16.55 2.05 22.68
CA ASP A 394 17.79 1.31 22.40
C ASP A 394 17.55 -0.20 22.48
N ALA A 395 16.73 -0.69 23.41
CA ALA A 395 16.30 -2.08 23.46
C ALA A 395 15.56 -2.50 22.18
N PHE A 396 14.63 -1.68 21.65
CA PHE A 396 13.97 -1.96 20.38
C PHE A 396 14.96 -2.00 19.20
N ARG A 397 15.96 -1.10 19.18
CA ARG A 397 17.01 -1.11 18.14
C ARG A 397 17.84 -2.38 18.21
N VAL A 398 18.30 -2.76 19.40
CA VAL A 398 19.07 -3.99 19.64
C VAL A 398 18.28 -5.20 19.15
N ILE A 399 17.00 -5.32 19.51
CA ILE A 399 16.12 -6.40 19.05
C ILE A 399 16.04 -6.42 17.51
N PHE A 400 15.79 -5.27 16.90
CA PHE A 400 15.68 -5.16 15.45
C PHE A 400 16.96 -5.59 14.73
N TYR A 401 18.12 -5.13 15.17
CA TYR A 401 19.39 -5.49 14.55
C TYR A 401 19.73 -6.96 14.80
N LEU A 402 19.90 -7.35 16.06
CA LEU A 402 20.48 -8.64 16.45
C LEU A 402 19.55 -9.82 16.25
N PHE A 403 18.25 -9.64 16.44
CA PHE A 403 17.30 -10.76 16.46
C PHE A 403 16.42 -10.84 15.22
N LEU A 404 16.29 -9.75 14.45
CA LEU A 404 15.46 -9.75 13.24
C LEU A 404 16.29 -9.55 11.97
N LYS A 405 17.14 -8.52 11.89
CA LYS A 405 17.86 -8.19 10.64
C LYS A 405 19.01 -9.16 10.33
N TYR A 406 19.90 -9.45 11.30
CA TYR A 406 21.02 -10.37 11.09
C TYR A 406 20.57 -11.84 10.88
N PRO A 407 19.64 -12.40 11.68
CA PRO A 407 19.21 -13.78 11.51
C PRO A 407 18.47 -14.00 10.19
N LEU A 408 17.56 -13.10 9.81
CA LEU A 408 16.87 -13.14 8.52
C LEU A 408 17.86 -13.15 7.35
N ALA A 409 18.86 -12.27 7.38
CA ALA A 409 19.89 -12.23 6.34
C ALA A 409 20.77 -13.49 6.32
N ARG A 410 21.07 -14.06 7.49
CA ARG A 410 21.84 -15.31 7.60
C ARG A 410 21.06 -16.51 7.09
N GLU A 411 19.80 -16.66 7.47
CA GLU A 411 18.93 -17.75 7.02
C GLU A 411 18.66 -17.65 5.51
N TYR A 412 18.39 -16.45 5.00
CA TYR A 412 18.19 -16.23 3.56
C TYR A 412 19.46 -16.57 2.76
N ARG A 413 20.64 -16.18 3.25
CA ARG A 413 21.92 -16.58 2.66
C ARG A 413 22.11 -18.11 2.67
N ASN A 414 21.83 -18.75 3.80
CA ASN A 414 21.94 -20.21 3.91
C ASN A 414 20.97 -20.92 2.98
N PHE A 415 19.74 -20.42 2.86
CA PHE A 415 18.73 -20.94 1.93
C PHE A 415 19.17 -20.78 0.47
N ILE A 416 19.72 -19.63 0.07
CA ILE A 416 20.27 -19.42 -1.29
C ILE A 416 21.42 -20.40 -1.55
N ILE A 417 22.36 -20.54 -0.62
CA ILE A 417 23.47 -21.48 -0.75
C ILE A 417 22.93 -22.91 -0.94
N LEU A 418 22.03 -23.36 -0.07
CA LEU A 418 21.38 -24.67 -0.16
C LEU A 418 20.61 -24.85 -1.47
N SER A 419 19.92 -23.83 -1.96
CA SER A 419 19.15 -23.86 -3.20
C SER A 419 20.04 -23.92 -4.43
N ILE A 420 21.16 -23.18 -4.45
CA ILE A 420 22.18 -23.25 -5.51
C ILE A 420 22.83 -24.64 -5.51
N PHE A 421 23.15 -25.19 -4.34
CA PHE A 421 23.66 -26.56 -4.22
C PHE A 421 22.63 -27.60 -4.71
N TYR A 422 21.34 -27.42 -4.40
CA TYR A 422 20.26 -28.29 -4.88
C TYR A 422 20.05 -28.21 -6.39
N TYR A 423 20.16 -27.00 -6.98
CA TYR A 423 20.09 -26.82 -8.44
C TYR A 423 21.34 -27.38 -9.16
N GLN A 424 22.54 -27.19 -8.61
CA GLN A 424 23.76 -27.74 -9.20
C GLN A 424 23.83 -29.27 -9.14
N THR A 425 23.29 -29.89 -8.08
CA THR A 425 23.26 -31.36 -7.96
C THR A 425 22.25 -32.03 -8.90
N ARG A 426 21.16 -31.36 -9.30
CA ARG A 426 20.23 -31.87 -10.33
C ARG A 426 20.79 -31.84 -11.76
N TYR A 427 21.77 -30.99 -12.05
CA TYR A 427 22.39 -30.90 -13.39
C TYR A 427 23.66 -31.76 -13.55
N ILE A 428 24.10 -32.46 -12.50
CA ILE A 428 25.26 -33.37 -12.55
C ILE A 428 24.83 -34.85 -12.74
N HIS A 429 23.51 -35.13 -12.76
CA HIS A 429 22.94 -36.46 -13.02
C HIS A 429 21.87 -36.46 -14.13
N GLY A 430 22.02 -35.60 -15.14
CA GLY A 430 21.22 -35.60 -16.37
C GLY A 430 22.05 -35.98 -17.59
#